data_AF-A0A8H5FP66-F1
#
_entry.id   AF-A0A8H5FP66-F1
#
_cell.length_a   1.000
_cell.length_b   1.000
_cell.length_c   1.000
_cell.angle_alpha   90.00
_cell.angle_beta   90.00
_cell.angle_gamma   90.00
#
_symmetry.space_group_name_H-M   'P 1'
#
loop_
_entity.id
_entity.type
_entity.pdbx_description
1 polymer ?
#
loop_
_entity_poly.entity_id
_entity_poly.type
_entity_poly.pdbx_seq_one_letter_code
_entity_poly.pdbx_strand_id
1 'polypeptide(L)'
;MNTLPSLSANSDVPTCWAKGLLRTMKWQGYTPSVSPSHQRLGYSEPFHRPSNMPSHTAPCALMRLHAFDGAPWKWPAWQERTGIFHGLFPTDDALLPKGWTRQNANDVQSYFQNYLAQPTEEKKQQYQSKSVHPGKVVWHEFVKRNWPRWNVHDAVVGELKDWDVHPTAILIREHNGEESDWPHADSYSAIILNTLGLRLFGEEAFLPNSETLPLSIRRNLAIFVQKSWDSIRKSVKQLKTNAQKVENEARASFAELEIGNLTLKNVGKAIRDVAQWKEVSELYNTQENIRKAEEMLGDLQVIMETLGAQIPKEKRVARKGTCKVSTKALQTLATQEDVTDLLNIYHDYFEANVEDDDDPPFLALLSSRRSSSRNVETEMSSELLAQRLRFLTGLPPQFNAYRHRAGISPWDNPELFTREPVPPELTPLKLHWHQLAGAHSIVRSLFIEEKHALHTKGVLISDQVGLGKTTQTITVIAFLNEAIYLQSTNRPPPPILVYCQHALTQFFLAERPFLAGSKKIPSH
;
A
#
# COMPACT_ATOMS: atom_id res chain seq x y z
N MET A 1 -19.84 -41.01 53.31
CA MET A 1 -20.47 -39.87 54.00
C MET A 1 -20.02 -38.60 53.27
N ASN A 2 -20.81 -37.79 52.56
CA ASN A 2 -22.23 -37.70 52.21
C ASN A 2 -22.27 -36.94 50.86
N THR A 3 -22.70 -37.58 49.78
CA THR A 3 -23.96 -37.34 49.03
C THR A 3 -24.04 -36.06 48.18
N LEU A 4 -23.92 -36.26 46.86
CA LEU A 4 -24.51 -35.46 45.77
C LEU A 4 -26.04 -35.45 45.83
N PRO A 5 -26.69 -34.53 45.11
CA PRO A 5 -27.92 -34.88 44.40
C PRO A 5 -27.85 -34.59 42.90
N SER A 6 -28.21 -35.63 42.15
CA SER A 6 -28.67 -35.66 40.77
C SER A 6 -30.04 -35.02 40.59
N LEU A 7 -30.35 -34.46 39.41
CA LEU A 7 -31.69 -34.52 38.82
C LEU A 7 -31.61 -34.48 37.27
N SER A 8 -32.29 -35.46 36.67
CA SER A 8 -32.58 -35.81 35.28
C SER A 8 -33.47 -34.78 34.54
N ALA A 9 -33.25 -34.45 33.27
CA ALA A 9 -33.68 -35.10 32.02
C ALA A 9 -35.18 -34.96 31.65
N ASN A 10 -35.44 -34.32 30.49
CA ASN A 10 -36.49 -34.53 29.47
C ASN A 10 -36.19 -33.55 28.32
N SER A 11 -35.61 -33.95 27.18
CA SER A 11 -36.24 -34.55 25.99
C SER A 11 -37.38 -33.73 25.40
N ASP A 12 -37.13 -33.00 24.31
CA ASP A 12 -37.66 -33.38 22.98
C ASP A 12 -37.06 -32.55 21.83
N VAL A 13 -36.73 -33.30 20.78
CA VAL A 13 -36.07 -33.02 19.48
C VAL A 13 -37.23 -32.74 18.48
N PRO A 14 -37.11 -32.05 17.31
CA PRO A 14 -36.14 -32.46 16.29
C PRO A 14 -35.57 -31.45 15.25
N THR A 15 -34.30 -31.71 14.95
CA THR A 15 -33.63 -31.55 13.65
C THR A 15 -34.39 -32.20 12.50
N CYS A 16 -34.44 -31.56 11.32
CA CYS A 16 -34.18 -32.19 10.02
C CYS A 16 -34.24 -31.22 8.80
N TRP A 17 -33.20 -31.32 7.97
CA TRP A 17 -33.17 -31.30 6.48
C TRP A 17 -32.82 -30.02 5.69
N ALA A 18 -31.69 -30.16 5.01
CA ALA A 18 -31.30 -29.46 3.79
C ALA A 18 -31.91 -30.12 2.54
N LYS A 19 -32.30 -29.30 1.54
CA LYS A 19 -31.95 -29.43 0.09
C LYS A 19 -32.94 -28.64 -0.79
N GLY A 20 -32.36 -27.68 -1.53
CA GLY A 20 -32.61 -27.26 -2.91
C GLY A 20 -34.02 -27.17 -3.49
N LEU A 21 -34.30 -26.08 -4.20
CA LEU A 21 -34.77 -26.17 -5.59
C LEU A 21 -34.63 -24.84 -6.35
N LEU A 22 -33.95 -24.92 -7.49
CA LEU A 22 -34.03 -24.00 -8.63
C LEU A 22 -35.48 -23.83 -9.08
N ARG A 23 -35.90 -22.60 -9.37
CA ARG A 23 -37.07 -22.35 -10.24
C ARG A 23 -36.72 -21.36 -11.35
N THR A 24 -36.69 -21.95 -12.54
CA THR A 24 -36.81 -21.34 -13.86
C THR A 24 -38.18 -20.65 -14.00
N MET A 25 -38.19 -19.44 -14.57
CA MET A 25 -39.40 -18.87 -15.18
C MET A 25 -39.14 -18.63 -16.66
N LYS A 26 -39.73 -19.50 -17.49
CA LYS A 26 -40.03 -19.24 -18.90
C LYS A 26 -41.23 -18.27 -18.94
N TRP A 27 -41.11 -17.20 -19.72
CA TRP A 27 -42.26 -16.45 -20.23
C TRP A 27 -42.25 -16.52 -21.75
N GLN A 28 -43.28 -17.16 -22.31
CA GLN A 28 -43.57 -17.21 -23.74
C GLN A 28 -44.62 -16.14 -24.06
N GLY A 29 -44.29 -15.33 -25.07
CA GLY A 29 -45.16 -14.93 -26.18
C GLY A 29 -46.51 -14.28 -25.88
N TYR A 30 -46.57 -12.97 -26.07
CA TYR A 30 -47.77 -12.33 -26.61
C TYR A 30 -47.37 -11.14 -27.50
N THR A 31 -47.62 -11.24 -28.80
CA THR A 31 -47.63 -10.13 -29.75
C THR A 31 -49.07 -9.66 -29.93
N PRO A 32 -49.28 -8.35 -30.11
CA PRO A 32 -50.19 -7.95 -31.18
C PRO A 32 -49.69 -6.77 -32.03
N SER A 33 -50.36 -6.69 -33.18
CA SER A 33 -50.17 -5.89 -34.39
C SER A 33 -50.20 -4.35 -34.28
N VAL A 34 -49.22 -3.75 -34.94
CA VAL A 34 -49.16 -2.54 -35.80
C VAL A 34 -50.41 -1.62 -35.97
N SER A 35 -50.25 -0.37 -35.48
CA SER A 35 -50.51 0.98 -36.06
C SER A 35 -51.93 1.49 -36.43
N PRO A 36 -52.11 2.80 -36.73
CA PRO A 36 -51.48 4.04 -36.20
C PRO A 36 -52.51 5.17 -35.93
N SER A 37 -52.18 6.19 -35.13
CA SER A 37 -52.49 7.62 -35.40
C SER A 37 -52.32 8.52 -34.17
N HIS A 38 -52.02 9.79 -34.47
CA HIS A 38 -52.13 11.01 -33.67
C HIS A 38 -50.90 11.60 -32.93
N GLN A 39 -50.44 12.69 -33.56
CA GLN A 39 -50.12 14.00 -32.96
C GLN A 39 -48.75 14.18 -32.29
N ARG A 40 -47.82 14.70 -33.10
CA ARG A 40 -46.69 15.51 -32.63
C ARG A 40 -47.18 16.91 -32.24
N LEU A 41 -47.10 17.21 -30.95
CA LEU A 41 -46.84 18.53 -30.37
C LEU A 41 -45.66 18.26 -29.41
N GLY A 42 -44.46 18.81 -29.60
CA GLY A 42 -44.14 20.23 -29.41
C GLY A 42 -43.32 20.34 -28.11
N TYR A 43 -42.14 20.97 -28.19
CA TYR A 43 -41.16 21.24 -27.11
C TYR A 43 -40.15 20.14 -26.75
N SER A 44 -39.05 20.10 -27.51
CA SER A 44 -37.74 19.69 -26.99
C SER A 44 -36.91 20.95 -26.72
N GLU A 45 -37.04 21.52 -25.51
CA GLU A 45 -36.00 22.40 -24.99
C GLU A 45 -34.77 21.55 -24.66
N PRO A 46 -33.56 21.93 -25.10
CA PRO A 46 -32.35 21.23 -24.71
C PRO A 46 -32.13 21.48 -23.22
N PHE A 47 -32.14 20.41 -22.41
CA PHE A 47 -31.59 20.43 -21.07
C PHE A 47 -30.22 21.10 -21.12
N HIS A 48 -30.14 22.34 -20.65
CA HIS A 48 -28.88 23.02 -20.42
C HIS A 48 -28.08 22.14 -19.46
N ARG A 49 -27.04 21.50 -20.00
CA ARG A 49 -26.00 20.87 -19.20
C ARG A 49 -25.54 21.91 -18.17
N PRO A 50 -25.46 21.58 -16.87
CA PRO A 50 -24.76 22.45 -15.96
C PRO A 50 -23.32 22.58 -16.50
N SER A 51 -22.98 23.79 -16.90
CA SER A 51 -21.64 24.20 -17.30
C SER A 51 -20.65 23.66 -16.28
N ASN A 52 -19.58 22.99 -16.75
CA ASN A 52 -18.40 22.58 -15.98
C ASN A 52 -18.31 23.30 -14.63
N MET A 53 -18.59 22.60 -13.53
CA MET A 53 -18.43 23.15 -12.19
C MET A 53 -17.02 23.77 -12.09
N PRO A 54 -16.90 25.10 -11.88
CA PRO A 54 -15.60 25.72 -11.74
C PRO A 54 -14.88 25.09 -10.54
N SER A 55 -13.59 24.80 -10.69
CA SER A 55 -12.81 23.96 -9.77
C SER A 55 -12.64 24.58 -8.38
N HIS A 56 -13.68 24.53 -7.55
CA HIS A 56 -13.58 24.87 -6.14
C HIS A 56 -12.58 23.94 -5.45
N THR A 57 -11.72 24.51 -4.60
CA THR A 57 -10.67 23.76 -3.92
C THR A 57 -11.10 23.39 -2.50
N ALA A 58 -10.51 22.32 -1.95
CA ALA A 58 -10.73 21.94 -0.54
C ALA A 58 -10.51 23.11 0.45
N PRO A 59 -9.46 23.95 0.31
CA PRO A 59 -9.33 25.19 1.10
C PRO A 59 -10.56 26.11 1.06
N CYS A 60 -11.20 26.25 -0.11
CA CYS A 60 -12.40 27.08 -0.23
C CYS A 60 -13.63 26.44 0.38
N ALA A 61 -13.80 25.12 0.21
CA ALA A 61 -14.90 24.42 0.87
C ALA A 61 -14.81 24.53 2.40
N LEU A 62 -13.62 24.39 2.99
CA LEU A 62 -13.41 24.60 4.43
C LEU A 62 -13.68 26.05 4.87
N MET A 63 -13.29 27.04 4.05
CA MET A 63 -13.58 28.45 4.33
C MET A 63 -15.09 28.76 4.24
N ARG A 64 -15.82 28.12 3.33
CA ARG A 64 -17.29 28.22 3.25
C ARG A 64 -17.96 27.57 4.45
N LEU A 65 -17.45 26.43 4.88
CA LEU A 65 -17.93 25.77 6.10
C LEU A 65 -17.70 26.67 7.33
N HIS A 66 -16.61 27.44 7.37
CA HIS A 66 -16.36 28.40 8.46
C HIS A 66 -17.44 29.48 8.59
N ALA A 67 -18.20 29.79 7.54
CA ALA A 67 -19.33 30.71 7.64
C ALA A 67 -20.46 30.18 8.53
N PHE A 68 -20.51 28.87 8.82
CA PHE A 68 -21.48 28.24 9.72
C PHE A 68 -20.93 28.26 11.15
N ASP A 69 -20.90 29.46 11.75
CA ASP A 69 -20.46 29.68 13.13
C ASP A 69 -19.08 29.06 13.46
N GLY A 70 -18.13 29.16 12.53
CA GLY A 70 -16.77 28.65 12.72
C GLY A 70 -16.62 27.13 12.51
N ALA A 71 -17.60 26.46 11.91
CA ALA A 71 -17.48 25.07 11.49
C ALA A 71 -16.36 24.84 10.44
N PRO A 72 -15.87 23.61 10.24
CA PRO A 72 -16.05 22.45 11.11
C PRO A 72 -15.18 22.51 12.39
N TRP A 73 -14.49 23.63 12.65
CA TRP A 73 -13.47 23.74 13.71
C TRP A 73 -14.01 23.73 15.14
N LYS A 74 -15.32 23.80 15.31
CA LYS A 74 -16.02 23.63 16.59
C LYS A 74 -16.63 22.24 16.78
N TRP A 75 -16.67 21.41 15.73
CA TRP A 75 -17.33 20.11 15.78
C TRP A 75 -16.38 19.03 16.33
N PRO A 76 -16.75 18.30 17.40
CA PRO A 76 -15.88 17.36 18.09
C PRO A 76 -15.19 16.35 17.16
N ALA A 77 -15.94 15.73 16.23
CA ALA A 77 -15.39 14.75 15.30
C ALA A 77 -14.30 15.35 14.40
N TRP A 78 -14.46 16.61 13.98
CA TRP A 78 -13.44 17.30 13.18
C TRP A 78 -12.26 17.76 14.05
N GLN A 79 -12.50 18.18 15.28
CA GLN A 79 -11.43 18.56 16.21
C GLN A 79 -10.55 17.36 16.55
N GLU A 80 -11.13 16.20 16.83
CA GLU A 80 -10.41 14.94 17.07
C GLU A 80 -9.57 14.56 15.84
N ARG A 81 -10.17 14.61 14.64
CA ARG A 81 -9.50 14.31 13.38
C ARG A 81 -8.32 15.26 13.08
N THR A 82 -8.45 16.54 13.44
CA THR A 82 -7.45 17.56 13.11
C THR A 82 -6.45 17.83 14.23
N GLY A 83 -6.77 17.44 15.46
CA GLY A 83 -6.05 17.82 16.68
C GLY A 83 -6.21 19.30 17.06
N ILE A 84 -7.18 20.02 16.49
CA ILE A 84 -7.39 21.46 16.72
C ILE A 84 -8.66 21.65 17.54
N PHE A 85 -8.52 21.66 18.87
CA PHE A 85 -9.65 21.66 19.81
C PHE A 85 -10.17 23.06 20.18
N HIS A 86 -9.42 24.12 19.89
CA HIS A 86 -9.71 25.49 20.34
C HIS A 86 -10.31 26.39 19.25
N GLY A 87 -10.80 25.78 18.16
CA GLY A 87 -11.20 26.51 16.95
C GLY A 87 -10.00 26.98 16.13
N LEU A 88 -10.27 27.61 14.98
CA LEU A 88 -9.23 28.01 14.03
C LEU A 88 -8.52 29.32 14.41
N PHE A 89 -9.21 30.23 15.11
CA PHE A 89 -8.72 31.57 15.46
C PHE A 89 -8.84 31.86 16.97
N PRO A 90 -8.17 31.09 17.85
CA PRO A 90 -8.21 31.35 19.29
C PRO A 90 -7.55 32.69 19.67
N THR A 91 -7.96 33.27 20.79
CA THR A 91 -7.36 34.52 21.32
C THR A 91 -5.96 34.31 21.88
N ASP A 92 -5.66 33.12 22.41
CA ASP A 92 -4.34 32.75 22.90
C ASP A 92 -3.43 32.28 21.76
N ASP A 93 -2.23 32.88 21.65
CA ASP A 93 -1.22 32.56 20.65
C ASP A 93 -0.68 31.13 20.81
N ALA A 94 -0.64 30.59 22.04
CA ALA A 94 -0.15 29.24 22.31
C ALA A 94 -1.07 28.16 21.72
N LEU A 95 -2.34 28.50 21.47
CA LEU A 95 -3.36 27.59 20.95
C LEU A 95 -3.52 27.68 19.43
N LEU A 96 -2.77 28.55 18.75
CA LEU A 96 -2.82 28.69 17.30
C LEU A 96 -2.38 27.39 16.60
N PRO A 97 -2.90 27.11 15.39
CA PRO A 97 -2.45 25.97 14.61
C PRO A 97 -0.93 25.94 14.45
N LYS A 98 -0.32 24.76 14.59
CA LYS A 98 1.15 24.62 14.62
C LYS A 98 1.83 25.30 13.43
N GLY A 99 2.71 26.25 13.74
CA GLY A 99 3.46 27.05 12.77
C GLY A 99 2.75 28.33 12.32
N TRP A 100 1.60 28.66 12.87
CA TRP A 100 1.00 29.99 12.71
C TRP A 100 1.52 30.96 13.75
N THR A 101 1.76 32.19 13.32
CA THR A 101 1.89 33.36 14.20
C THR A 101 0.54 34.05 14.32
N ARG A 102 0.39 34.99 15.27
CA ARG A 102 -0.80 35.84 15.34
C ARG A 102 -1.06 36.61 14.04
N GLN A 103 0.00 37.09 13.39
CA GLN A 103 -0.12 37.75 12.08
C GLN A 103 -0.69 36.81 11.02
N ASN A 104 -0.20 35.57 10.95
CA ASN A 104 -0.75 34.57 10.02
C ASN A 104 -2.25 34.33 10.26
N ALA A 105 -2.66 34.20 11.53
CA ALA A 105 -4.06 34.02 11.89
C ALA A 105 -4.92 35.21 11.46
N ASN A 106 -4.46 36.44 11.73
CA ASN A 106 -5.15 37.67 11.34
C ASN A 106 -5.27 37.80 9.81
N ASP A 107 -4.19 37.50 9.08
CA ASP A 107 -4.18 37.55 7.61
C ASP A 107 -5.15 36.52 7.01
N VAL A 108 -5.19 35.31 7.56
CA VAL A 108 -6.13 34.26 7.12
C VAL A 108 -7.57 34.66 7.46
N GLN A 109 -7.82 35.22 8.65
CA GLN A 109 -9.15 35.66 9.05
C GLN A 109 -9.65 36.82 8.17
N SER A 110 -8.80 37.81 7.87
CA SER A 110 -9.11 38.90 6.94
C SER A 110 -9.39 38.37 5.52
N TYR A 111 -8.61 37.37 5.06
CA TYR A 111 -8.86 36.71 3.79
C TYR A 111 -10.25 36.02 3.77
N PHE A 112 -10.64 35.34 4.85
CA PHE A 112 -11.94 34.69 4.98
C PHE A 112 -13.07 35.72 4.89
N GLN A 113 -12.96 36.83 5.64
CA GLN A 113 -13.94 37.91 5.61
C GLN A 113 -14.10 38.49 4.19
N ASN A 114 -12.99 38.80 3.52
CA ASN A 114 -12.99 39.34 2.17
C ASN A 114 -13.56 38.36 1.13
N TYR A 115 -13.30 37.07 1.30
CA TYR A 115 -13.87 36.02 0.45
C TYR A 115 -15.38 35.86 0.68
N LEU A 116 -15.82 35.79 1.94
CA LEU A 116 -17.22 35.57 2.29
C LEU A 116 -18.09 36.81 1.98
N ALA A 117 -17.52 38.01 2.01
CA ALA A 117 -18.18 39.25 1.61
C ALA A 117 -18.50 39.35 0.11
N GLN A 118 -17.94 38.46 -0.73
CA GLN A 118 -18.25 38.46 -2.16
C GLN A 118 -19.70 38.01 -2.40
N PRO A 119 -20.50 38.76 -3.18
CA PRO A 119 -21.95 38.58 -3.22
C PRO A 119 -22.40 37.38 -4.07
N THR A 120 -21.58 36.93 -5.04
CA THR A 120 -21.92 35.80 -5.91
C THR A 120 -20.81 34.75 -5.91
N GLU A 121 -21.17 33.51 -6.29
CA GLU A 121 -20.23 32.40 -6.36
C GLU A 121 -19.14 32.62 -7.41
N GLU A 122 -19.48 33.26 -8.53
CA GLU A 122 -18.54 33.62 -9.59
C GLU A 122 -17.54 34.66 -9.08
N LYS A 123 -17.99 35.67 -8.32
CA LYS A 123 -17.10 36.65 -7.71
C LYS A 123 -16.20 36.01 -6.64
N LYS A 124 -16.71 35.06 -5.86
CA LYS A 124 -15.88 34.26 -4.94
C LYS A 124 -14.80 33.48 -5.67
N GLN A 125 -15.11 32.86 -6.81
CA GLN A 125 -14.13 32.14 -7.63
C GLN A 125 -13.10 33.08 -8.26
N GLN A 126 -13.54 34.24 -8.76
CA GLN A 126 -12.63 35.26 -9.30
C GLN A 126 -11.70 35.82 -8.21
N TYR A 127 -12.24 36.10 -7.02
CA TYR A 127 -11.46 36.54 -5.88
C TYR A 127 -10.46 35.44 -5.47
N GLN A 128 -10.89 34.19 -5.37
CA GLN A 128 -9.98 33.08 -5.08
C GLN A 128 -8.83 32.99 -6.08
N SER A 129 -9.11 33.02 -7.38
CA SER A 129 -8.10 32.84 -8.42
C SER A 129 -7.13 34.03 -8.49
N LYS A 130 -7.64 35.26 -8.47
CA LYS A 130 -6.85 36.48 -8.70
C LYS A 130 -6.30 37.14 -7.45
N SER A 131 -6.79 36.79 -6.25
CA SER A 131 -6.33 37.43 -5.02
C SER A 131 -4.86 37.10 -4.73
N VAL A 132 -4.11 38.15 -4.40
CA VAL A 132 -2.73 38.13 -3.90
C VAL A 132 -2.68 38.32 -2.37
N HIS A 133 -3.82 38.16 -1.68
CA HIS A 133 -3.91 38.37 -0.24
C HIS A 133 -2.98 37.40 0.51
N PRO A 134 -2.16 37.87 1.48
CA PRO A 134 -1.18 37.03 2.18
C PRO A 134 -1.82 35.83 2.87
N GLY A 135 -2.96 36.04 3.54
CA GLY A 135 -3.75 34.96 4.15
C GLY A 135 -4.16 33.82 3.22
N LYS A 136 -4.32 34.05 1.91
CA LYS A 136 -4.62 32.98 0.94
C LYS A 136 -3.50 31.95 0.87
N VAL A 137 -2.24 32.42 0.81
CA VAL A 137 -1.06 31.57 0.68
C VAL A 137 -0.91 30.71 1.94
N VAL A 138 -0.93 31.36 3.10
CA VAL A 138 -0.85 30.70 4.41
C VAL A 138 -1.96 29.65 4.57
N TRP A 139 -3.20 29.99 4.21
CA TRP A 139 -4.34 29.09 4.30
C TRP A 139 -4.20 27.88 3.38
N HIS A 140 -3.86 28.12 2.11
CA HIS A 140 -3.71 27.05 1.13
C HIS A 140 -2.59 26.08 1.51
N GLU A 141 -1.45 26.59 1.98
CA GLU A 141 -0.33 25.76 2.44
C GLU A 141 -0.71 24.97 3.70
N PHE A 142 -1.39 25.61 4.64
CA PHE A 142 -1.89 24.95 5.85
C PHE A 142 -2.80 23.77 5.53
N VAL A 143 -3.81 23.98 4.66
CA VAL A 143 -4.71 22.91 4.24
C VAL A 143 -3.96 21.85 3.44
N LYS A 144 -3.13 22.23 2.45
CA LYS A 144 -2.37 21.28 1.62
C LYS A 144 -1.47 20.37 2.46
N ARG A 145 -0.76 20.93 3.44
CA ARG A 145 0.17 20.21 4.33
C ARG A 145 -0.55 19.24 5.25
N ASN A 146 -1.73 19.61 5.74
CA ASN A 146 -2.46 18.81 6.72
C ASN A 146 -3.54 17.91 6.10
N TRP A 147 -3.96 18.13 4.86
CA TRP A 147 -4.99 17.33 4.18
C TRP A 147 -4.73 15.82 4.23
N PRO A 148 -3.50 15.32 3.98
CA PRO A 148 -3.21 13.90 4.14
C PRO A 148 -3.29 13.44 5.60
N ARG A 149 -2.86 14.28 6.56
CA ARG A 149 -2.86 13.95 7.99
C ARG A 149 -4.27 13.84 8.57
N TRP A 150 -5.20 14.61 8.03
CA TRP A 150 -6.61 14.58 8.43
C TRP A 150 -7.35 13.37 7.85
N ASN A 151 -6.70 12.55 7.01
CA ASN A 151 -7.27 11.35 6.39
C ASN A 151 -8.63 11.60 5.72
N VAL A 152 -8.82 12.79 5.12
CA VAL A 152 -10.11 13.14 4.48
C VAL A 152 -10.30 12.34 3.20
N HIS A 153 -9.22 12.17 2.42
CA HIS A 153 -9.25 11.35 1.21
C HIS A 153 -9.63 9.91 1.53
N ASP A 154 -8.99 9.30 2.53
CA ASP A 154 -9.24 7.92 2.93
C ASP A 154 -10.67 7.74 3.46
N ALA A 155 -11.20 8.72 4.20
CA ALA A 155 -12.61 8.72 4.59
C ALA A 155 -13.55 8.72 3.38
N VAL A 156 -13.29 9.56 2.36
CA VAL A 156 -14.08 9.53 1.11
C VAL A 156 -13.96 8.19 0.41
N VAL A 157 -12.75 7.64 0.27
CA VAL A 157 -12.54 6.34 -0.39
C VAL A 157 -13.23 5.21 0.37
N GLY A 158 -13.19 5.23 1.71
CA GLY A 158 -13.92 4.30 2.57
C GLY A 158 -15.41 4.33 2.26
N GLU A 159 -16.03 5.50 2.30
CA GLU A 159 -17.46 5.65 1.99
C GLU A 159 -17.80 5.21 0.55
N LEU A 160 -16.96 5.54 -0.43
CA LEU A 160 -17.17 5.10 -1.81
C LEU A 160 -17.15 3.55 -1.92
N LYS A 161 -16.32 2.88 -1.14
CA LYS A 161 -16.26 1.41 -1.10
C LYS A 161 -17.44 0.81 -0.34
N ASP A 162 -17.76 1.36 0.83
CA ASP A 162 -18.84 0.89 1.69
C ASP A 162 -20.21 0.91 0.96
N TRP A 163 -20.37 1.85 0.01
CA TRP A 163 -21.56 1.99 -0.84
C TRP A 163 -21.43 1.37 -2.24
N ASP A 164 -20.37 0.60 -2.53
CA ASP A 164 -20.11 -0.03 -3.84
C ASP A 164 -20.16 0.94 -5.05
N VAL A 165 -19.71 2.18 -4.82
CA VAL A 165 -19.65 3.27 -5.82
C VAL A 165 -18.23 3.78 -6.03
N HIS A 166 -17.23 2.94 -5.72
CA HIS A 166 -15.84 3.28 -5.96
C HIS A 166 -15.57 3.37 -7.48
N PRO A 167 -14.91 4.45 -7.97
CA PRO A 167 -14.76 4.68 -9.42
C PRO A 167 -14.12 3.51 -10.17
N THR A 168 -13.13 2.87 -9.57
CA THR A 168 -12.46 1.70 -10.16
C THR A 168 -13.38 0.48 -10.22
N ALA A 169 -14.23 0.27 -9.21
CA ALA A 169 -15.17 -0.86 -9.21
C ALA A 169 -16.24 -0.67 -10.28
N ILE A 170 -16.77 0.55 -10.39
CA ILE A 170 -17.70 0.94 -11.46
C ILE A 170 -17.06 0.74 -12.84
N LEU A 171 -15.82 1.22 -13.03
CA LEU A 171 -15.10 1.09 -14.30
C LEU A 171 -14.92 -0.37 -14.73
N ILE A 172 -14.57 -1.26 -13.78
CA ILE A 172 -14.42 -2.69 -14.04
C ILE A 172 -15.77 -3.33 -14.38
N ARG A 173 -16.82 -3.01 -13.61
CA ARG A 173 -18.16 -3.61 -13.73
C ARG A 173 -18.91 -3.18 -15.00
N GLU A 174 -18.84 -1.90 -15.36
CA GLU A 174 -19.70 -1.31 -16.39
C GLU A 174 -18.95 -1.05 -17.71
N HIS A 175 -17.63 -0.85 -17.66
CA HIS A 175 -16.83 -0.42 -18.81
C HIS A 175 -15.66 -1.35 -19.11
N ASN A 176 -15.67 -2.58 -18.57
CA ASN A 176 -14.59 -3.57 -18.75
C ASN A 176 -13.18 -3.02 -18.43
N GLY A 177 -13.07 -2.00 -17.58
CA GLY A 177 -11.80 -1.33 -17.25
C GLY A 177 -11.31 -0.31 -18.28
N GLU A 178 -12.13 0.08 -19.27
CA GLU A 178 -11.77 1.07 -20.28
C GLU A 178 -11.84 2.51 -19.77
N GLU A 179 -10.69 3.18 -19.74
CA GLU A 179 -10.54 4.56 -19.23
C GLU A 179 -11.31 5.63 -20.03
N SER A 180 -11.64 5.36 -21.30
CA SER A 180 -12.43 6.26 -22.16
C SER A 180 -13.76 6.63 -21.51
N ASP A 181 -14.32 5.73 -20.70
CA ASP A 181 -15.61 5.88 -20.05
C ASP A 181 -15.46 6.03 -18.53
N TRP A 182 -14.55 6.90 -18.09
CA TRP A 182 -14.37 7.17 -16.66
C TRP A 182 -15.68 7.68 -16.02
N PRO A 183 -16.19 7.05 -14.94
CA PRO A 183 -17.47 7.43 -14.36
C PRO A 183 -17.42 8.85 -13.78
N HIS A 184 -18.51 9.60 -13.99
CA HIS A 184 -18.62 10.97 -13.52
C HIS A 184 -18.99 11.01 -12.03
N ALA A 185 -18.22 11.75 -11.23
CA ALA A 185 -18.46 11.84 -9.79
C ALA A 185 -19.85 12.41 -9.45
N ASP A 186 -20.39 13.29 -10.29
CA ASP A 186 -21.71 13.91 -10.08
C ASP A 186 -22.85 12.87 -10.02
N SER A 187 -22.71 11.75 -10.72
CA SER A 187 -23.69 10.66 -10.73
C SER A 187 -23.71 9.85 -9.43
N TYR A 188 -22.59 9.82 -8.69
CA TYR A 188 -22.39 8.92 -7.56
C TYR A 188 -22.17 9.66 -6.22
N SER A 189 -21.69 10.90 -6.27
CA SER A 189 -21.30 11.67 -5.09
C SER A 189 -22.44 11.85 -4.11
N ALA A 190 -23.67 12.07 -4.60
CA ALA A 190 -24.86 12.30 -3.77
C ALA A 190 -25.19 11.13 -2.83
N ILE A 191 -24.81 9.90 -3.19
CA ILE A 191 -25.08 8.66 -2.45
C ILE A 191 -24.38 8.69 -1.10
N ILE A 192 -23.12 9.13 -1.07
CA ILE A 192 -22.27 9.04 0.12
C ILE A 192 -22.29 10.30 0.99
N LEU A 193 -22.92 11.40 0.57
CA LEU A 193 -22.73 12.69 1.24
C LEU A 193 -23.17 12.69 2.71
N ASN A 194 -24.28 12.02 3.04
CA ASN A 194 -24.78 11.98 4.41
C ASN A 194 -23.85 11.17 5.31
N THR A 195 -23.51 9.94 4.93
CA THR A 195 -22.60 9.09 5.72
C THR A 195 -21.21 9.70 5.83
N LEU A 196 -20.71 10.31 4.75
CA LEU A 196 -19.45 11.04 4.77
C LEU A 196 -19.49 12.25 5.71
N GLY A 197 -20.59 13.01 5.72
CA GLY A 197 -20.75 14.14 6.64
C GLY A 197 -20.74 13.69 8.09
N LEU A 198 -21.45 12.60 8.42
CA LEU A 198 -21.40 12.00 9.75
C LEU A 198 -19.97 11.59 10.14
N ARG A 199 -19.25 10.91 9.23
CA ARG A 199 -17.90 10.40 9.48
C ARG A 199 -16.82 11.49 9.58
N LEU A 200 -16.99 12.61 8.88
CA LEU A 200 -16.04 13.71 8.90
C LEU A 200 -16.35 14.72 10.01
N PHE A 201 -17.62 15.00 10.24
CA PHE A 201 -18.05 16.17 11.00
C PHE A 201 -18.90 15.84 12.24
N GLY A 202 -19.40 14.62 12.38
CA GLY A 202 -20.27 14.22 13.49
C GLY A 202 -21.74 14.62 13.27
N GLU A 203 -22.55 14.38 14.29
CA GLU A 203 -24.00 14.67 14.29
C GLU A 203 -24.27 16.19 14.23
N GLU A 204 -23.33 17.01 14.68
CA GLU A 204 -23.43 18.47 14.73
C GLU A 204 -23.48 19.13 13.33
N ALA A 205 -23.12 18.39 12.29
CA ALA A 205 -23.25 18.85 10.91
C ALA A 205 -24.68 18.71 10.35
N PHE A 206 -25.57 18.01 11.04
CA PHE A 206 -26.92 17.73 10.59
C PHE A 206 -27.93 18.75 11.10
N LEU A 207 -29.05 18.87 10.41
CA LEU A 207 -30.16 19.67 10.91
C LEU A 207 -30.70 19.04 12.21
N PRO A 208 -31.09 19.84 13.22
CA PRO A 208 -31.65 19.30 14.47
C PRO A 208 -32.82 18.35 14.19
N ASN A 209 -32.76 17.14 14.77
CA ASN A 209 -33.76 16.08 14.59
C ASN A 209 -33.92 15.60 13.13
N SER A 210 -32.85 15.62 12.34
CA SER A 210 -32.88 15.16 10.95
C SER A 210 -31.61 14.38 10.60
N GLU A 211 -31.75 13.35 9.77
CA GLU A 211 -30.64 12.62 9.14
C GLU A 211 -30.15 13.32 7.85
N THR A 212 -30.61 14.55 7.60
CA THR A 212 -30.28 15.29 6.39
C THR A 212 -29.26 16.39 6.66
N LEU A 213 -28.17 16.37 5.90
CA LEU A 213 -27.21 17.46 5.89
C LEU A 213 -27.78 18.71 5.22
N PRO A 214 -27.54 19.91 5.79
CA PRO A 214 -27.82 21.18 5.13
C PRO A 214 -27.22 21.24 3.73
N LEU A 215 -27.94 21.83 2.77
CA LEU A 215 -27.51 21.93 1.37
C LEU A 215 -26.15 22.62 1.22
N SER A 216 -25.85 23.60 2.07
CA SER A 216 -24.57 24.27 2.12
C SER A 216 -23.42 23.33 2.47
N ILE A 217 -23.61 22.44 3.44
CA ILE A 217 -22.61 21.44 3.83
C ILE A 217 -22.48 20.40 2.74
N ARG A 218 -23.59 19.91 2.17
CA ARG A 218 -23.59 18.95 1.04
C ARG A 218 -22.78 19.45 -0.15
N ARG A 219 -22.97 20.72 -0.55
CA ARG A 219 -22.20 21.35 -1.64
C ARG A 219 -20.69 21.39 -1.36
N ASN A 220 -20.29 21.61 -0.11
CA ASN A 220 -18.89 21.63 0.28
C ASN A 220 -18.28 20.22 0.37
N LEU A 221 -19.03 19.24 0.86
CA LEU A 221 -18.62 17.83 0.86
C LEU A 221 -18.48 17.29 -0.56
N ALA A 222 -19.38 17.65 -1.48
CA ALA A 222 -19.27 17.26 -2.90
C ALA A 222 -17.92 17.68 -3.51
N ILE A 223 -17.37 18.83 -3.10
CA ILE A 223 -16.02 19.27 -3.52
C ILE A 223 -14.94 18.31 -3.00
N PHE A 224 -15.06 17.81 -1.77
CA PHE A 224 -14.11 16.83 -1.22
C PHE A 224 -14.20 15.49 -1.95
N VAL A 225 -15.42 15.06 -2.29
CA VAL A 225 -15.66 13.84 -3.08
C VAL A 225 -15.06 13.99 -4.47
N GLN A 226 -15.36 15.08 -5.18
CA GLN A 226 -14.81 15.36 -6.51
C GLN A 226 -13.28 15.34 -6.50
N LYS A 227 -12.64 15.98 -5.52
CA LYS A 227 -11.18 15.98 -5.40
C LYS A 227 -10.59 14.60 -5.18
N SER A 228 -11.23 13.79 -4.34
CA SER A 228 -10.81 12.42 -4.11
C SER A 228 -11.02 11.57 -5.35
N TRP A 229 -12.13 11.75 -6.05
CA TRP A 229 -12.43 11.12 -7.34
C TRP A 229 -11.37 11.42 -8.41
N ASP A 230 -10.99 12.69 -8.55
CA ASP A 230 -9.93 13.11 -9.48
C ASP A 230 -8.56 12.55 -9.09
N SER A 231 -8.29 12.42 -7.78
CA SER A 231 -7.07 11.79 -7.27
C SER A 231 -7.02 10.30 -7.63
N ILE A 232 -8.13 9.58 -7.42
CA ILE A 232 -8.27 8.17 -7.82
C ILE A 232 -8.06 8.03 -9.33
N ARG A 233 -8.71 8.88 -10.14
CA ARG A 233 -8.53 8.89 -11.60
C ARG A 233 -7.07 9.06 -12.01
N LYS A 234 -6.38 10.04 -11.43
CA LYS A 234 -4.95 10.28 -11.70
C LYS A 234 -4.10 9.09 -11.28
N SER A 235 -4.40 8.48 -10.13
CA SER A 235 -3.71 7.29 -9.66
C SER A 235 -3.88 6.12 -10.64
N VAL A 236 -5.11 5.83 -11.06
CA VAL A 236 -5.41 4.78 -12.07
C VAL A 236 -4.71 5.07 -13.39
N LYS A 237 -4.73 6.31 -13.88
CA LYS A 237 -4.04 6.70 -15.11
C LYS A 237 -2.53 6.52 -14.99
N GLN A 238 -1.94 6.91 -13.86
CA GLN A 238 -0.52 6.73 -13.60
C GLN A 238 -0.16 5.24 -13.52
N LEU A 239 -0.99 4.44 -12.87
CA LEU A 239 -0.84 2.98 -12.81
C LEU A 239 -0.86 2.36 -14.20
N LYS A 240 -1.83 2.72 -15.05
CA LYS A 240 -1.92 2.24 -16.43
C LYS A 240 -0.71 2.66 -17.27
N THR A 241 -0.27 3.91 -17.13
CA THR A 241 0.95 4.41 -17.80
C THR A 241 2.18 3.64 -17.35
N ASN A 242 2.28 3.35 -16.05
CA ASN A 242 3.35 2.54 -15.49
C ASN A 242 3.26 1.09 -15.96
N ALA A 243 2.06 0.51 -16.04
CA ALA A 243 1.83 -0.84 -16.55
C ALA A 243 2.30 -0.96 -18.00
N GLN A 244 1.91 -0.02 -18.87
CA GLN A 244 2.38 0.01 -20.25
C GLN A 244 3.90 0.18 -20.34
N LYS A 245 4.48 1.01 -19.47
CA LYS A 245 5.93 1.20 -19.41
C LYS A 245 6.63 -0.12 -19.04
N VAL A 246 6.16 -0.80 -18.00
CA VAL A 246 6.73 -2.09 -17.54
C VAL A 246 6.53 -3.17 -18.61
N GLU A 247 5.37 -3.23 -19.27
CA GLU A 247 5.14 -4.11 -20.41
C GLU A 247 6.17 -3.85 -21.53
N ASN A 248 6.36 -2.60 -21.91
CA ASN A 248 7.29 -2.22 -22.97
C ASN A 248 8.75 -2.53 -22.59
N GLU A 249 9.14 -2.31 -21.34
CA GLU A 249 10.46 -2.67 -20.81
C GLU A 249 10.68 -4.18 -20.85
N ALA A 250 9.71 -4.97 -20.41
CA ALA A 250 9.76 -6.42 -20.49
C ALA A 250 9.83 -6.91 -21.94
N ARG A 251 9.04 -6.34 -22.85
CA ARG A 251 9.07 -6.67 -24.29
C ARG A 251 10.39 -6.30 -24.94
N ALA A 252 10.96 -5.15 -24.60
CA ALA A 252 12.25 -4.71 -25.11
C ALA A 252 13.37 -5.64 -24.65
N SER A 253 13.38 -6.02 -23.36
CA SER A 253 14.33 -7.00 -22.82
C SER A 253 14.23 -8.35 -23.52
N PHE A 254 13.01 -8.77 -23.87
CA PHE A 254 12.81 -9.99 -24.64
C PHE A 254 13.29 -9.87 -26.09
N ALA A 255 13.03 -8.75 -26.77
CA ALA A 255 13.51 -8.53 -28.13
C ALA A 255 15.05 -8.46 -28.20
N GLU A 256 15.71 -7.94 -27.15
CA GLU A 256 17.18 -7.96 -27.03
C GLU A 256 17.74 -9.39 -26.98
N LEU A 257 17.00 -10.35 -26.40
CA LEU A 257 17.40 -11.76 -26.40
C LEU A 257 17.29 -12.42 -27.79
N GLU A 258 16.46 -11.88 -28.68
CA GLU A 258 16.26 -12.43 -30.03
C GLU A 258 17.28 -11.89 -31.04
N ILE A 259 17.63 -10.60 -30.92
CA ILE A 259 18.42 -9.87 -31.93
C ILE A 259 19.89 -9.73 -31.50
N GLY A 260 20.15 -9.64 -30.19
CA GLY A 260 21.45 -9.27 -29.64
C GLY A 260 22.38 -10.44 -29.35
N ASN A 261 23.63 -10.10 -28.99
CA ASN A 261 24.53 -11.03 -28.32
C ASN A 261 23.89 -11.41 -26.99
N LEU A 262 23.46 -12.66 -26.89
CA LEU A 262 22.85 -13.18 -25.69
C LEU A 262 23.92 -13.16 -24.58
N THR A 263 23.59 -12.56 -23.44
CA THR A 263 24.48 -12.51 -22.28
C THR A 263 23.68 -12.85 -21.03
N LEU A 264 24.36 -13.40 -20.02
CA LEU A 264 23.78 -13.68 -18.70
C LEU A 264 23.05 -12.49 -18.10
N LYS A 265 23.64 -11.30 -18.23
CA LYS A 265 23.05 -10.05 -17.78
C LYS A 265 21.71 -9.75 -18.46
N ASN A 266 21.60 -10.04 -19.76
CA ASN A 266 20.37 -9.82 -20.53
C ASN A 266 19.29 -10.83 -20.15
N VAL A 267 19.64 -12.10 -19.93
CA VAL A 267 18.69 -13.13 -19.46
C VAL A 267 18.18 -12.80 -18.05
N GLY A 268 19.09 -12.46 -17.12
CA GLY A 268 18.70 -12.05 -15.77
C GLY A 268 17.88 -10.76 -15.73
N LYS A 269 18.10 -9.82 -16.66
CA LYS A 269 17.27 -8.63 -16.84
C LYS A 269 15.86 -9.00 -17.33
N ALA A 270 15.75 -9.86 -18.35
CA ALA A 270 14.48 -10.32 -18.86
C ALA A 270 13.65 -11.05 -17.79
N ILE A 271 14.27 -11.92 -16.96
CA ILE A 271 13.58 -12.60 -15.84
C ILE A 271 12.93 -11.58 -14.90
N ARG A 272 13.69 -10.56 -14.48
CA ARG A 272 13.19 -9.51 -13.56
C ARG A 272 12.09 -8.66 -14.18
N ASP A 273 12.28 -8.21 -15.41
CA ASP A 273 11.30 -7.33 -16.07
C ASP A 273 9.97 -8.07 -16.33
N VAL A 274 10.03 -9.37 -16.62
CA VAL A 274 8.85 -10.23 -16.82
C VAL A 274 8.14 -10.55 -15.51
N ALA A 275 8.90 -10.82 -14.44
CA ALA A 275 8.33 -10.96 -13.11
C ALA A 275 7.58 -9.69 -12.70
N GLN A 276 8.20 -8.53 -12.91
CA GLN A 276 7.58 -7.23 -12.63
C GLN A 276 6.34 -6.98 -13.50
N TRP A 277 6.35 -7.37 -14.78
CA TRP A 277 5.17 -7.25 -15.65
C TRP A 277 4.03 -8.17 -15.21
N LYS A 278 4.34 -9.40 -14.79
CA LYS A 278 3.35 -10.36 -14.28
C LYS A 278 2.65 -9.83 -13.04
N GLU A 279 3.41 -9.35 -12.06
CA GLU A 279 2.84 -8.75 -10.83
C GLU A 279 1.92 -7.57 -11.15
N VAL A 280 2.35 -6.67 -12.05
CA VAL A 280 1.54 -5.51 -12.44
C VAL A 280 0.29 -5.92 -13.21
N SER A 281 0.36 -6.98 -14.01
CA SER A 281 -0.76 -7.52 -14.77
C SER A 281 -1.81 -8.17 -13.89
N GLU A 282 -1.39 -8.94 -12.89
CA GLU A 282 -2.26 -9.53 -11.86
C GLU A 282 -2.94 -8.43 -11.05
N LEU A 283 -2.23 -7.34 -10.71
CA LEU A 283 -2.80 -6.18 -10.01
C LEU A 283 -3.87 -5.44 -10.84
N TYR A 284 -3.68 -5.33 -12.16
CA TYR A 284 -4.66 -4.68 -13.05
C TYR A 284 -5.85 -5.59 -13.35
N ASN A 285 -5.69 -6.91 -13.16
CA ASN A 285 -6.68 -7.98 -13.31
C ASN A 285 -7.55 -7.87 -14.58
N THR A 286 -7.00 -7.35 -15.67
CA THR A 286 -7.66 -7.45 -16.98
C THR A 286 -7.22 -8.73 -17.65
N GLN A 287 -8.17 -9.44 -18.26
CA GLN A 287 -7.89 -10.68 -18.99
C GLN A 287 -6.81 -10.49 -20.06
N GLU A 288 -6.76 -9.31 -20.69
CA GLU A 288 -5.75 -9.00 -21.71
C GLU A 288 -4.33 -8.89 -21.11
N ASN A 289 -4.15 -8.19 -20.00
CA ASN A 289 -2.83 -8.02 -19.38
C ASN A 289 -2.33 -9.34 -18.79
N ILE A 290 -3.21 -10.08 -18.10
CA ILE A 290 -2.90 -11.42 -17.59
C ILE A 290 -2.44 -12.31 -18.75
N ARG A 291 -3.20 -12.36 -19.85
CA ARG A 291 -2.84 -13.16 -21.03
C ARG A 291 -1.48 -12.76 -21.60
N LYS A 292 -1.20 -11.46 -21.73
CA LYS A 292 0.08 -10.95 -22.25
C LYS A 292 1.25 -11.31 -21.32
N ALA A 293 1.06 -11.21 -20.01
CA ALA A 293 2.06 -11.60 -19.02
C ALA A 293 2.31 -13.10 -19.01
N GLU A 294 1.26 -13.91 -19.09
CA GLU A 294 1.32 -15.36 -19.24
C GLU A 294 2.04 -15.78 -20.52
N GLU A 295 1.76 -15.14 -21.65
CA GLU A 295 2.45 -15.38 -22.92
C GLU A 295 3.97 -15.14 -22.78
N MET A 296 4.38 -14.04 -22.14
CA MET A 296 5.79 -13.72 -21.90
C MET A 296 6.44 -14.65 -20.87
N LEU A 297 5.70 -15.07 -19.84
CA LEU A 297 6.16 -16.05 -18.88
C LEU A 297 6.39 -17.42 -19.55
N GLY A 298 5.48 -17.85 -20.42
CA GLY A 298 5.61 -19.09 -21.17
C GLY A 298 6.85 -19.09 -22.07
N ASP A 299 7.13 -17.96 -22.74
CA ASP A 299 8.35 -17.81 -23.53
C ASP A 299 9.61 -17.82 -22.62
N LEU A 300 9.55 -17.24 -21.42
CA LEU A 300 10.65 -17.29 -20.43
C LEU A 300 10.89 -18.72 -19.91
N GLN A 301 9.83 -19.46 -19.61
CA GLN A 301 9.89 -20.85 -19.13
C GLN A 301 10.68 -21.74 -20.08
N VAL A 302 10.48 -21.57 -21.40
CA VAL A 302 11.22 -22.33 -22.43
C VAL A 302 12.72 -22.00 -22.40
N ILE A 303 13.08 -20.74 -22.20
CA ILE A 303 14.49 -20.31 -22.08
C ILE A 303 15.11 -20.96 -20.85
N MET A 304 14.40 -20.95 -19.72
CA MET A 304 14.89 -21.54 -18.47
C MET A 304 15.00 -23.07 -18.55
N GLU A 305 14.04 -23.76 -19.17
CA GLU A 305 14.13 -25.22 -19.42
C GLU A 305 15.33 -25.56 -20.31
N THR A 306 15.64 -24.73 -21.30
CA THR A 306 16.84 -24.91 -22.16
C THR A 306 18.14 -24.78 -21.36
N LEU A 307 18.14 -23.95 -20.32
CA LEU A 307 19.25 -23.77 -19.38
C LEU A 307 19.27 -24.84 -18.27
N GLY A 308 18.31 -25.77 -18.23
CA GLY A 308 18.28 -26.88 -17.29
C GLY A 308 17.33 -26.72 -16.10
N ALA A 309 16.43 -25.72 -16.12
CA ALA A 309 15.38 -25.58 -15.11
C ALA A 309 14.42 -26.78 -15.14
N GLN A 310 14.07 -27.30 -13.96
CA GLN A 310 13.01 -28.31 -13.83
C GLN A 310 11.69 -27.62 -13.47
N ILE A 311 10.91 -27.27 -14.49
CA ILE A 311 9.61 -26.62 -14.29
C ILE A 311 8.52 -27.69 -14.16
N PRO A 312 7.75 -27.74 -13.04
CA PRO A 312 6.65 -28.69 -12.88
C PRO A 312 5.62 -28.57 -14.00
N LYS A 313 5.10 -29.69 -14.50
CA LYS A 313 4.12 -29.71 -15.60
C LYS A 313 2.85 -28.89 -15.31
N GLU A 314 2.49 -28.77 -14.04
CA GLU A 314 1.33 -28.01 -13.55
C GLU A 314 1.52 -26.49 -13.66
N LYS A 315 2.76 -26.01 -13.69
CA LYS A 315 3.10 -24.57 -13.78
C LYS A 315 3.40 -24.10 -15.20
N ARG A 316 3.32 -24.99 -16.20
CA ARG A 316 3.62 -24.68 -17.60
C ARG A 316 2.51 -23.85 -18.22
N VAL A 317 2.88 -22.68 -18.73
CA VAL A 317 1.96 -21.78 -19.43
C VAL A 317 1.94 -22.09 -20.92
N ALA A 318 0.76 -22.06 -21.54
CA ALA A 318 0.60 -22.38 -22.96
C ALA A 318 1.30 -21.37 -23.88
N ARG A 319 2.09 -21.87 -24.83
CA ARG A 319 2.88 -21.06 -25.78
C ARG A 319 2.02 -20.52 -26.93
N LYS A 320 2.27 -19.27 -27.35
CA LYS A 320 1.79 -18.73 -28.65
C LYS A 320 2.86 -18.43 -29.70
N GLY A 321 4.14 -18.64 -29.37
CA GLY A 321 5.17 -18.90 -30.39
C GLY A 321 5.86 -17.66 -30.97
N THR A 322 6.04 -16.60 -30.19
CA THR A 322 6.74 -15.39 -30.63
C THR A 322 8.26 -15.51 -30.52
N CYS A 323 8.78 -16.14 -29.45
CA CYS A 323 10.22 -16.10 -29.19
C CYS A 323 11.02 -17.19 -29.92
N LYS A 324 12.05 -16.76 -30.68
CA LYS A 324 13.00 -17.61 -31.45
C LYS A 324 14.43 -17.45 -30.93
N VAL A 325 14.67 -17.65 -29.65
CA VAL A 325 16.04 -17.68 -29.12
C VAL A 325 16.76 -18.94 -29.60
N SER A 326 18.00 -18.80 -30.08
CA SER A 326 18.85 -19.94 -30.47
C SER A 326 19.28 -20.73 -29.23
N THR A 327 18.74 -21.94 -29.08
CA THR A 327 19.07 -22.88 -27.99
C THR A 327 20.55 -23.25 -27.93
N LYS A 328 21.23 -23.29 -29.09
CA LYS A 328 22.68 -23.54 -29.16
C LYS A 328 23.51 -22.40 -28.58
N ALA A 329 23.11 -21.15 -28.82
CA ALA A 329 23.79 -19.97 -28.28
C ALA A 329 23.65 -19.90 -26.74
N LEU A 330 22.45 -20.15 -26.22
CA LEU A 330 22.17 -20.22 -24.78
C LEU A 330 23.09 -21.21 -24.03
N GLN A 331 23.30 -22.40 -24.58
CA GLN A 331 24.15 -23.44 -23.99
C GLN A 331 25.65 -23.14 -24.07
N THR A 332 26.08 -22.24 -24.96
CA THR A 332 27.51 -21.89 -25.13
C THR A 332 27.94 -20.70 -24.27
N LEU A 333 26.99 -19.96 -23.68
CA LEU A 333 27.23 -18.66 -23.05
C LEU A 333 27.35 -18.70 -21.53
N ALA A 334 27.13 -19.85 -20.88
CA ALA A 334 27.03 -19.91 -19.43
C ALA A 334 27.94 -20.99 -18.84
N THR A 335 28.72 -20.61 -17.83
CA THR A 335 29.37 -21.58 -16.95
C THR A 335 28.31 -22.27 -16.07
N GLN A 336 28.63 -23.41 -15.48
CA GLN A 336 27.68 -24.14 -14.63
C GLN A 336 27.23 -23.31 -13.40
N GLU A 337 28.11 -22.43 -12.91
CA GLU A 337 27.82 -21.49 -11.81
C GLU A 337 26.81 -20.41 -12.26
N ASP A 338 27.06 -19.80 -13.41
CA ASP A 338 26.18 -18.78 -14.02
C ASP A 338 24.76 -19.28 -14.30
N VAL A 339 24.63 -20.53 -14.77
CA VAL A 339 23.32 -21.17 -14.99
C VAL A 339 22.59 -21.34 -13.65
N THR A 340 23.32 -21.73 -12.61
CA THR A 340 22.75 -21.94 -11.27
C THR A 340 22.22 -20.62 -10.69
N ASP A 341 22.94 -19.52 -10.88
CA ASP A 341 22.50 -18.19 -10.44
C ASP A 341 21.23 -17.70 -11.16
N LEU A 342 21.14 -17.92 -12.48
CA LEU A 342 19.91 -17.59 -13.23
C LEU A 342 18.72 -18.43 -12.77
N LEU A 343 18.93 -19.72 -12.49
CA LEU A 343 17.90 -20.61 -11.97
C LEU A 343 17.43 -20.12 -10.60
N ASN A 344 18.35 -19.75 -9.70
CA ASN A 344 17.99 -19.22 -8.39
C ASN A 344 17.14 -17.95 -8.52
N ILE A 345 17.53 -17.00 -9.37
CA ILE A 345 16.74 -15.78 -9.62
C ILE A 345 15.34 -16.14 -10.15
N TYR A 346 15.25 -17.09 -11.08
CA TYR A 346 13.95 -17.52 -11.62
C TYR A 346 13.06 -18.17 -10.55
N HIS A 347 13.61 -19.09 -9.74
CA HIS A 347 12.90 -19.75 -8.65
C HIS A 347 12.42 -18.73 -7.60
N ASP A 348 13.25 -17.74 -7.26
CA ASP A 348 12.91 -16.67 -6.31
C ASP A 348 11.66 -15.89 -6.75
N TYR A 349 11.51 -15.59 -8.05
CA TYR A 349 10.38 -14.80 -8.55
C TYR A 349 9.13 -15.61 -8.88
N PHE A 350 9.27 -16.87 -9.33
CA PHE A 350 8.16 -17.62 -9.92
C PHE A 350 7.73 -18.87 -9.13
N GLU A 351 8.48 -19.29 -8.12
CA GLU A 351 8.15 -20.50 -7.34
C GLU A 351 7.87 -20.26 -5.85
N ALA A 352 8.22 -19.10 -5.29
CA ALA A 352 8.07 -18.80 -3.86
C ALA A 352 6.63 -18.44 -3.39
N ASN A 353 5.64 -18.28 -4.29
CA ASN A 353 4.35 -17.65 -3.98
C ASN A 353 3.11 -18.58 -3.96
N VAL A 354 3.20 -19.84 -3.53
CA VAL A 354 2.07 -20.80 -3.69
C VAL A 354 1.18 -21.00 -2.44
N GLU A 355 1.42 -20.35 -1.30
CA GLU A 355 0.70 -20.75 -0.06
C GLU A 355 -0.16 -19.72 0.68
N ASP A 356 -0.29 -18.46 0.26
CA ASP A 356 -1.17 -17.50 0.98
C ASP A 356 -2.12 -16.75 0.02
N ASP A 357 -3.19 -17.42 -0.40
CA ASP A 357 -4.38 -16.80 -1.02
C ASP A 357 -5.27 -16.20 0.10
N ASP A 358 -5.03 -14.96 0.51
CA ASP A 358 -6.02 -14.06 1.12
C ASP A 358 -5.39 -12.67 1.39
N ASP A 359 -5.30 -11.82 0.37
CA ASP A 359 -4.76 -10.46 0.50
C ASP A 359 -5.74 -9.34 0.08
N PRO A 360 -5.88 -8.27 0.89
CA PRO A 360 -6.53 -7.01 0.49
C PRO A 360 -5.56 -6.08 -0.30
N PRO A 361 -6.07 -5.11 -1.11
CA PRO A 361 -5.26 -4.51 -2.17
C PRO A 361 -4.22 -3.44 -1.73
N PHE A 362 -3.06 -3.58 -2.36
CA PHE A 362 -1.75 -2.86 -2.41
C PHE A 362 -1.74 -1.31 -2.54
N LEU A 363 -2.85 -0.59 -2.41
CA LEU A 363 -2.89 0.87 -2.64
C LEU A 363 -2.03 1.70 -1.66
N ALA A 364 -1.58 1.12 -0.54
CA ALA A 364 -0.74 1.79 0.46
C ALA A 364 0.76 1.88 0.10
N LEU A 365 1.29 1.00 -0.76
CA LEU A 365 2.74 0.85 -0.98
C LEU A 365 3.33 1.82 -2.01
N LEU A 366 2.54 2.27 -2.99
CA LEU A 366 3.05 3.12 -4.06
C LEU A 366 3.27 4.58 -3.64
N SER A 367 2.66 5.02 -2.53
CA SER A 367 2.83 6.37 -1.99
C SER A 367 4.14 6.56 -1.20
N SER A 368 4.80 5.46 -0.79
CA SER A 368 5.99 5.51 0.10
C SER A 368 7.33 5.60 -0.64
N ARG A 369 7.35 5.44 -1.98
CA ARG A 369 8.61 5.42 -2.78
C ARG A 369 9.32 6.78 -2.92
N ARG A 370 8.98 7.77 -2.08
CA ARG A 370 9.59 9.10 -2.04
C ARG A 370 10.02 9.48 -0.63
N SER A 371 10.94 8.70 -0.04
CA SER A 371 11.87 9.24 0.94
C SER A 371 13.29 8.82 0.59
N SER A 372 14.07 9.84 0.32
CA SER A 372 15.46 9.87 -0.09
C SER A 372 16.42 9.38 1.01
N SER A 373 16.47 8.07 1.24
CA SER A 373 17.65 7.41 1.80
C SER A 373 18.11 6.36 0.80
N ARG A 374 19.29 6.56 0.21
CA ARG A 374 19.97 5.54 -0.60
C ARG A 374 20.16 4.33 0.33
N ASN A 375 19.51 3.21 0.03
CA ASN A 375 19.61 1.98 0.84
C ASN A 375 21.04 1.45 0.71
N VAL A 376 21.90 1.76 1.67
CA VAL A 376 23.33 1.37 1.67
C VAL A 376 23.49 -0.14 1.48
N GLU A 377 22.50 -0.89 1.93
CA GLU A 377 22.43 -2.34 1.84
C GLU A 377 22.40 -2.86 0.40
N THR A 378 21.89 -2.10 -0.59
CA THR A 378 21.82 -2.56 -2.00
C THR A 378 23.18 -2.78 -2.66
N GLU A 379 24.24 -2.20 -2.10
CA GLU A 379 25.61 -2.31 -2.60
C GLU A 379 26.42 -3.39 -1.83
N MET A 380 25.83 -4.05 -0.83
CA MET A 380 26.50 -5.03 0.02
C MET A 380 26.16 -6.47 -0.40
N SER A 381 27.13 -7.38 -0.35
CA SER A 381 26.88 -8.82 -0.53
C SER A 381 26.28 -9.46 0.74
N SER A 382 25.71 -10.66 0.61
CA SER A 382 25.17 -11.42 1.75
C SER A 382 26.24 -11.69 2.81
N GLU A 383 27.46 -12.00 2.39
CA GLU A 383 28.61 -12.27 3.27
C GLU A 383 28.99 -11.01 4.04
N LEU A 384 29.03 -9.86 3.36
CA LEU A 384 29.35 -8.59 4.00
C LEU A 384 28.24 -8.19 5.00
N LEU A 385 26.97 -8.36 4.65
CA LEU A 385 25.85 -8.10 5.56
C LEU A 385 25.91 -9.00 6.80
N ALA A 386 26.11 -10.31 6.61
CA ALA A 386 26.29 -11.26 7.69
C ALA A 386 27.50 -10.90 8.57
N GLN A 387 28.64 -10.55 7.97
CA GLN A 387 29.83 -10.12 8.67
C GLN A 387 29.58 -8.86 9.51
N ARG A 388 28.84 -7.87 8.98
CA ARG A 388 28.48 -6.64 9.70
C ARG A 388 27.57 -6.89 10.90
N LEU A 389 26.68 -7.87 10.77
CA LEU A 389 25.83 -8.38 11.84
C LEU A 389 26.55 -9.36 12.79
N ARG A 390 27.78 -9.78 12.45
CA ARG A 390 28.63 -10.75 13.16
C ARG A 390 28.16 -12.21 13.08
N PHE A 391 27.38 -12.55 12.05
CA PHE A 391 26.95 -13.91 11.77
C PHE A 391 28.05 -14.67 11.03
N LEU A 392 28.98 -15.28 11.79
CA LEU A 392 30.19 -15.93 11.24
C LEU A 392 29.90 -17.04 10.23
N THR A 393 28.77 -17.73 10.38
CA THR A 393 28.32 -18.82 9.49
C THR A 393 27.24 -18.36 8.50
N GLY A 394 26.95 -17.06 8.43
CA GLY A 394 25.80 -16.52 7.70
C GLY A 394 24.48 -16.58 8.46
N LEU A 395 24.46 -17.17 9.66
CA LEU A 395 23.30 -17.26 10.56
C LEU A 395 23.62 -16.71 11.96
N PRO A 396 22.62 -16.21 12.70
CA PRO A 396 22.76 -15.96 14.13
C PRO A 396 23.15 -17.25 14.89
N PRO A 397 24.02 -17.19 15.91
CA PRO A 397 24.43 -18.38 16.67
C PRO A 397 23.28 -19.15 17.33
N GLN A 398 22.14 -18.48 17.57
CA GLN A 398 20.96 -19.08 18.19
C GLN A 398 20.08 -19.84 17.19
N PHE A 399 20.37 -19.75 15.88
CA PHE A 399 19.59 -20.44 14.86
C PHE A 399 20.11 -21.87 14.68
N ASN A 400 19.21 -22.78 14.31
CA ASN A 400 19.61 -24.12 13.91
C ASN A 400 20.37 -24.06 12.58
N ALA A 401 21.42 -24.86 12.44
CA ALA A 401 22.18 -24.96 11.20
C ALA A 401 21.36 -25.59 10.05
N TYR A 402 20.31 -26.35 10.38
CA TYR A 402 19.49 -27.10 9.44
C TYR A 402 18.00 -26.87 9.69
N ARG A 403 17.21 -26.98 8.62
CA ARG A 403 15.74 -27.01 8.65
C ARG A 403 15.22 -28.27 7.97
N HIS A 404 14.12 -28.82 8.48
CA HIS A 404 13.42 -29.95 7.86
C HIS A 404 12.49 -29.47 6.75
N ARG A 405 12.46 -30.17 5.61
CA ARG A 405 11.61 -29.77 4.45
C ARG A 405 10.11 -29.79 4.75
N ALA A 406 9.66 -30.68 5.62
CA ALA A 406 8.25 -30.79 6.03
C ALA A 406 7.91 -30.04 7.33
N GLY A 407 8.77 -29.12 7.80
CA GLY A 407 8.46 -28.25 8.94
C GLY A 407 8.64 -28.85 10.34
N ILE A 408 9.17 -30.08 10.47
CA ILE A 408 9.53 -30.67 11.77
C ILE A 408 10.64 -29.83 12.41
N SER A 409 10.46 -29.43 13.67
CA SER A 409 11.46 -28.65 14.40
C SER A 409 12.31 -29.54 15.34
N PRO A 410 13.47 -29.05 15.79
CA PRO A 410 14.26 -29.78 16.80
C PRO A 410 13.55 -29.97 18.14
N TRP A 411 12.49 -29.19 18.41
CA TRP A 411 11.66 -29.36 19.60
C TRP A 411 10.77 -30.60 19.51
N ASP A 412 10.36 -30.95 18.29
CA ASP A 412 9.50 -32.11 18.04
C ASP A 412 10.32 -33.41 17.97
N ASN A 413 11.50 -33.34 17.36
CA ASN A 413 12.40 -34.48 17.21
C ASN A 413 13.88 -34.06 17.28
N PRO A 414 14.44 -33.89 18.50
CA PRO A 414 15.83 -33.45 18.67
C PRO A 414 16.85 -34.38 18.01
N GLU A 415 16.59 -35.70 18.07
CA GLU A 415 17.51 -36.71 17.55
C GLU A 415 17.74 -36.57 16.05
N LEU A 416 16.72 -36.12 15.30
CA LEU A 416 16.83 -35.94 13.85
C LEU A 416 17.91 -34.91 13.48
N PHE A 417 18.08 -33.87 14.31
CA PHE A 417 19.00 -32.76 14.07
C PHE A 417 20.41 -32.98 14.64
N THR A 418 20.63 -34.06 15.39
CA THR A 418 21.94 -34.42 15.97
C THR A 418 22.59 -35.65 15.32
N ARG A 419 21.91 -36.31 14.37
CA ARG A 419 22.42 -37.51 13.69
C ARG A 419 23.54 -37.16 12.71
N GLU A 420 24.60 -37.97 12.72
CA GLU A 420 25.61 -38.01 11.67
C GLU A 420 25.60 -39.36 10.96
N PRO A 421 25.57 -39.40 9.61
CA PRO A 421 25.55 -38.26 8.68
C PRO A 421 24.22 -37.50 8.70
N VAL A 422 24.23 -36.24 8.25
CA VAL A 422 23.04 -35.37 8.20
C VAL A 422 21.96 -36.04 7.33
N PRO A 423 20.75 -36.28 7.86
CA PRO A 423 19.66 -36.90 7.11
C PRO A 423 19.26 -36.09 5.86
N PRO A 424 18.87 -36.74 4.75
CA PRO A 424 18.52 -36.08 3.49
C PRO A 424 17.29 -35.16 3.57
N GLU A 425 16.45 -35.34 4.59
CA GLU A 425 15.27 -34.51 4.86
C GLU A 425 15.63 -33.15 5.47
N LEU A 426 16.86 -33.01 5.98
CA LEU A 426 17.40 -31.77 6.51
C LEU A 426 18.15 -31.00 5.40
N THR A 427 17.89 -29.70 5.36
CA THR A 427 18.56 -28.77 4.44
C THR A 427 19.27 -27.70 5.25
N PRO A 428 20.47 -27.24 4.84
CA PRO A 428 21.14 -26.13 5.50
C PRO A 428 20.22 -24.91 5.56
N LEU A 429 20.01 -24.38 6.75
CA LEU A 429 19.29 -23.12 6.90
C LEU A 429 20.21 -22.00 6.39
N LYS A 430 19.65 -21.09 5.60
CA LYS A 430 20.36 -19.89 5.12
C LYS A 430 19.39 -18.72 5.16
N LEU A 431 19.88 -17.55 5.55
CA LEU A 431 19.15 -16.30 5.38
C LEU A 431 19.37 -15.80 3.96
N HIS A 432 18.29 -15.35 3.32
CA HIS A 432 18.39 -14.71 2.01
C HIS A 432 19.00 -13.31 2.14
N TRP A 433 19.59 -12.82 1.05
CA TRP A 433 20.19 -11.48 0.98
C TRP A 433 19.25 -10.40 1.50
N HIS A 434 18.00 -10.39 1.05
CA HIS A 434 17.00 -9.38 1.44
C HIS A 434 16.65 -9.47 2.93
N GLN A 435 16.73 -10.66 3.53
CA GLN A 435 16.48 -10.83 4.97
C GLN A 435 17.63 -10.27 5.81
N LEU A 436 18.87 -10.50 5.37
CA LEU A 436 20.06 -9.90 5.99
C LEU A 436 20.09 -8.38 5.81
N ALA A 437 19.75 -7.89 4.60
CA ALA A 437 19.66 -6.47 4.31
C ALA A 437 18.56 -5.79 5.14
N GLY A 438 17.39 -6.43 5.28
CA GLY A 438 16.30 -5.97 6.14
C GLY A 438 16.72 -5.88 7.60
N ALA A 439 17.31 -6.96 8.15
CA ALA A 439 17.83 -6.96 9.52
C ALA A 439 18.90 -5.88 9.75
N HIS A 440 19.83 -5.73 8.81
CA HIS A 440 20.86 -4.67 8.83
C HIS A 440 20.22 -3.28 8.84
N SER A 441 19.26 -3.02 7.96
CA SER A 441 18.55 -1.73 7.86
C SER A 441 17.78 -1.40 9.13
N ILE A 442 17.10 -2.40 9.73
CA ILE A 442 16.39 -2.24 11.01
C ILE A 442 17.37 -1.83 12.12
N VAL A 443 18.47 -2.57 12.29
CA VAL A 443 19.49 -2.26 13.31
C VAL A 443 20.07 -0.87 13.07
N ARG A 444 20.44 -0.52 11.83
CA ARG A 444 20.95 0.81 11.49
C ARG A 444 19.93 1.92 11.81
N SER A 445 18.65 1.66 11.58
CA SER A 445 17.56 2.62 11.85
C SER A 445 17.24 2.77 13.33
N LEU A 446 17.45 1.73 14.14
CA LEU A 446 17.24 1.76 15.59
C LEU A 446 18.40 2.41 16.36
N PHE A 447 19.62 2.27 15.84
CA PHE A 447 20.86 2.75 16.50
C PHE A 447 21.49 3.95 15.78
N ILE A 448 20.67 4.97 15.47
CA ILE A 448 21.13 6.23 14.85
C ILE A 448 21.91 7.09 15.86
N GLU A 449 22.91 7.82 15.36
CA GLU A 449 23.81 8.68 16.13
C GLU A 449 23.12 9.97 16.66
N GLU A 450 22.24 10.60 15.87
CA GLU A 450 21.57 11.85 16.23
C GLU A 450 20.11 11.65 16.70
N LYS A 451 19.76 12.28 17.82
CA LYS A 451 18.40 12.31 18.37
C LYS A 451 17.53 13.27 17.57
N HIS A 452 16.78 12.77 16.59
CA HIS A 452 15.84 13.60 15.84
C HIS A 452 14.50 13.76 16.58
N ALA A 453 14.00 14.99 16.73
CA ALA A 453 12.74 15.28 17.44
C ALA A 453 11.47 14.63 16.82
N LEU A 454 11.59 14.11 15.61
CA LEU A 454 10.55 13.38 14.87
C LEU A 454 10.88 11.89 14.67
N HIS A 455 11.89 11.37 15.39
CA HIS A 455 12.31 9.99 15.22
C HIS A 455 11.22 9.03 15.71
N THR A 456 10.76 8.17 14.81
CA THR A 456 9.72 7.17 15.08
C THR A 456 10.28 6.10 16.01
N LYS A 457 9.52 5.74 17.06
CA LYS A 457 9.88 4.69 18.03
C LYS A 457 9.77 3.26 17.47
N GLY A 458 9.61 3.11 16.17
CA GLY A 458 9.40 1.82 15.51
C GLY A 458 9.89 1.84 14.08
N VAL A 459 10.17 0.65 13.55
CA VAL A 459 10.55 0.43 12.16
C VAL A 459 9.38 -0.23 11.46
N LEU A 460 8.95 0.35 10.32
CA LEU A 460 7.95 -0.24 9.45
C LEU A 460 8.68 -1.04 8.36
N ILE A 461 8.51 -2.36 8.36
CA ILE A 461 9.01 -3.24 7.29
C ILE A 461 7.92 -3.34 6.23
N SER A 462 8.11 -2.61 5.13
CA SER A 462 7.14 -2.52 4.02
C SER A 462 7.46 -3.47 2.86
N ASP A 463 8.24 -4.53 3.11
CA ASP A 463 8.54 -5.57 2.12
C ASP A 463 7.27 -6.33 1.73
N GLN A 464 7.23 -6.88 0.50
CA GLN A 464 6.14 -7.75 0.02
C GLN A 464 5.88 -8.92 0.99
N VAL A 465 4.65 -9.44 1.00
CA VAL A 465 4.27 -10.66 1.75
C VAL A 465 5.11 -11.85 1.24
N GLY A 466 5.35 -12.84 2.10
CA GLY A 466 6.19 -14.00 1.74
C GLY A 466 7.71 -13.80 1.80
N LEU A 467 8.24 -12.56 1.83
CA LEU A 467 9.71 -12.30 1.88
C LEU A 467 10.38 -12.59 3.24
N GLY A 468 9.71 -13.33 4.13
CA GLY A 468 10.27 -13.72 5.43
C GLY A 468 10.45 -12.57 6.42
N LYS A 469 9.48 -11.64 6.48
CA LYS A 469 9.45 -10.55 7.49
C LYS A 469 9.54 -11.08 8.93
N THR A 470 8.90 -12.22 9.20
CA THR A 470 9.00 -12.92 10.48
C THR A 470 10.44 -13.36 10.74
N THR A 471 11.09 -13.97 9.75
CA THR A 471 12.51 -14.36 9.81
C THR A 471 13.41 -13.15 10.03
N GLN A 472 13.18 -12.02 9.35
CA GLN A 472 13.90 -10.77 9.58
C GLN A 472 13.76 -10.30 11.03
N THR A 473 12.54 -10.32 11.57
CA THR A 473 12.24 -9.91 12.94
C THR A 473 12.96 -10.80 13.96
N ILE A 474 12.87 -12.12 13.80
CA ILE A 474 13.57 -13.09 14.66
C ILE A 474 15.09 -12.92 14.56
N THR A 475 15.60 -12.61 13.37
CA THR A 475 17.03 -12.32 13.15
C THR A 475 17.47 -11.07 13.91
N VAL A 476 16.65 -10.02 13.92
CA VAL A 476 16.93 -8.80 14.71
C VAL A 476 16.91 -9.10 16.21
N ILE A 477 15.96 -9.92 16.69
CA ILE A 477 15.92 -10.36 18.09
C ILE A 477 17.19 -11.13 18.46
N ALA A 478 17.61 -12.08 17.61
CA ALA A 478 18.83 -12.87 17.81
C ALA A 478 20.08 -11.98 17.85
N PHE A 479 20.16 -10.99 16.95
CA PHE A 479 21.20 -9.97 16.95
C PHE A 479 21.23 -9.17 18.26
N LEU A 480 20.09 -8.71 18.76
CA LEU A 480 20.01 -7.97 20.02
C LEU A 480 20.44 -8.82 21.21
N ASN A 481 20.02 -10.08 21.27
CA ASN A 481 20.45 -11.03 22.30
C ASN A 481 21.96 -11.25 22.28
N GLU A 482 22.56 -11.41 21.09
CA GLU A 482 24.01 -11.53 20.94
C GLU A 482 24.73 -10.25 21.37
N ALA A 483 24.23 -9.08 20.98
CA ALA A 483 24.80 -7.80 21.39
C ALA A 483 24.78 -7.61 22.92
N ILE A 484 23.69 -8.00 23.59
CA ILE A 484 23.57 -8.00 25.05
C ILE A 484 24.59 -8.95 25.68
N TYR A 485 24.71 -10.18 25.17
CA TYR A 485 25.67 -11.17 25.66
C TYR A 485 27.12 -10.70 25.51
N LEU A 486 27.48 -10.11 24.37
CA LEU A 486 28.81 -9.54 24.15
C LEU A 486 29.09 -8.39 25.13
N GLN A 487 28.09 -7.55 25.37
CA GLN A 487 28.20 -6.45 26.33
C GLN A 487 28.36 -6.95 27.78
N SER A 488 27.61 -7.97 28.20
CA SER A 488 27.70 -8.51 29.57
C SER A 488 29.01 -9.26 29.83
N THR A 489 29.62 -9.82 28.79
CA THR A 489 30.90 -10.53 28.84
C THR A 489 32.12 -9.67 28.48
N ASN A 490 31.92 -8.35 28.31
CA ASN A 490 32.97 -7.38 27.94
C ASN A 490 33.75 -7.76 26.66
N ARG A 491 33.04 -8.34 25.67
CA ARG A 491 33.56 -8.66 24.34
C ARG A 491 33.28 -7.51 23.37
N PRO A 492 34.05 -7.39 22.27
CA PRO A 492 33.79 -6.35 21.27
C PRO A 492 32.36 -6.45 20.72
N PRO A 493 31.64 -5.34 20.49
CA PRO A 493 30.29 -5.36 19.94
C PRO A 493 30.28 -5.74 18.44
N PRO A 494 29.12 -6.11 17.87
CA PRO A 494 28.99 -6.34 16.43
C PRO A 494 29.44 -5.13 15.59
N PRO A 495 30.11 -5.34 14.44
CA PRO A 495 30.66 -4.24 13.65
C PRO A 495 29.65 -3.17 13.29
N ILE A 496 28.41 -3.52 12.94
CA ILE A 496 27.36 -2.54 12.62
C ILE A 496 27.14 -1.51 13.74
N LEU A 497 27.24 -1.91 15.01
CA LEU A 497 27.12 -1.00 16.15
C LEU A 497 28.35 -0.12 16.34
N VAL A 498 29.51 -0.53 15.82
CA VAL A 498 30.76 0.23 15.81
C VAL A 498 30.79 1.23 14.64
N TYR A 499 30.31 0.82 13.46
CA TYR A 499 30.15 1.71 12.31
C TYR A 499 29.12 2.82 12.58
N CYS A 500 28.03 2.51 13.27
CA CYS A 500 27.09 3.52 13.77
C CYS A 500 27.67 4.40 14.91
N GLN A 501 28.86 4.10 15.43
CA GLN A 501 29.56 4.88 16.46
C GLN A 501 30.71 5.76 15.91
N HIS A 502 31.13 5.55 14.66
CA HIS A 502 32.44 6.05 14.20
C HIS A 502 32.47 7.48 13.64
N ALA A 503 31.43 8.30 13.80
CA ALA A 503 31.56 9.75 13.55
C ALA A 503 31.94 10.56 14.81
N LEU A 504 32.01 9.97 16.02
CA LEU A 504 32.52 10.67 17.21
C LEU A 504 33.29 9.77 18.19
N THR A 505 34.56 9.51 17.87
CA THR A 505 35.58 9.26 18.92
C THR A 505 35.83 10.53 19.73
N GLN A 506 34.99 10.79 20.74
CA GLN A 506 35.38 11.39 22.04
C GLN A 506 34.24 11.56 23.05
N PHE A 507 32.98 11.29 22.69
CA PHE A 507 31.86 11.39 23.63
C PHE A 507 31.10 10.07 23.75
N PHE A 508 31.71 9.10 24.42
CA PHE A 508 30.89 8.13 25.16
C PHE A 508 30.24 8.90 26.32
N LEU A 509 28.97 9.34 26.24
CA LEU A 509 28.01 9.32 27.39
C LEU A 509 26.65 10.02 27.25
N ALA A 510 26.31 10.77 26.22
CA ALA A 510 25.03 11.49 26.17
C ALA A 510 24.65 11.69 24.69
N GLU A 511 23.52 11.29 24.12
CA GLU A 511 22.25 10.78 24.61
C GLU A 511 21.76 9.80 23.54
N ARG A 512 21.40 8.56 23.92
CA ARG A 512 20.72 7.63 23.00
C ARG A 512 19.22 7.65 23.29
N PRO A 513 18.33 7.98 22.33
CA PRO A 513 16.89 8.08 22.58
C PRO A 513 16.25 6.74 22.98
N PHE A 514 16.74 5.61 22.48
CA PHE A 514 16.23 4.28 22.82
C PHE A 514 16.76 3.68 24.13
N LEU A 515 17.90 4.17 24.62
CA LEU A 515 18.51 3.67 25.86
C LEU A 515 18.26 4.61 27.05
N ALA A 516 17.47 5.68 26.88
CA ALA A 516 17.22 6.69 27.91
C ALA A 516 18.50 7.22 28.58
N GLY A 517 19.58 7.38 27.82
CA GLY A 517 20.90 7.79 28.34
C GLY A 517 21.76 6.64 28.89
N SER A 518 21.28 5.39 28.89
CA SER A 518 22.08 4.22 29.25
C SER A 518 23.16 3.92 28.21
N LYS A 519 24.38 3.64 28.68
CA LYS A 519 25.49 3.09 27.87
C LYS A 519 25.31 1.61 27.50
N LYS A 520 24.35 0.97 28.15
CA LYS A 520 24.10 -0.46 28.08
C LYS A 520 22.76 -0.69 27.39
N ILE A 521 22.70 -1.64 26.45
CA ILE A 521 21.42 -2.22 26.06
C ILE A 521 20.78 -2.76 27.34
N PRO A 522 19.55 -2.35 27.71
CA PRO A 522 18.87 -2.85 28.89
C PRO A 522 18.82 -4.38 28.85
N SER A 523 19.45 -5.01 29.82
CA SER A 523 19.24 -6.41 30.15
C SER A 523 18.26 -6.45 31.31
N HIS A 524 17.13 -7.14 31.14
CA HIS A 524 16.27 -7.47 32.28
C HIS A 524 16.96 -8.45 33.21
#